data_AF-A0A7K3XL30-F1
#
_entry.id   AF-A0A7K3XL30-F1
#
_cell.length_a   1.000
_cell.length_b   1.000
_cell.length_c   1.000
_cell.angle_alpha   90.00
_cell.angle_beta   90.00
_cell.angle_gamma   90.00
#
_symmetry.space_group_name_H-M   'P 1'
#
loop_
_entity.id
_entity.type
_entity.pdbx_description
1 polymer ?
#
loop_
_entity_poly.entity_id
_entity_poly.type
_entity_poly.pdbx_seq_one_letter_code
_entity_poly.pdbx_strand_id
1 'polypeptide(L)'
;MNLFKTSLSITLIVLSLVVQAQPWKDHGRVQVSPSNPHYLAYEDGKPFFWLADTGWEMLHRLNRAETETYLENRKSKGFNVIQTVLISEFIHMDKATNYYNDSIFSDENPEKPAITPGNNPENTKEYDFWDHVDFAVNTAESKGLYLALVPSWGEWITPRTDKALFNSKEQAYSYGWFIGNRYRNSPNIIWILGGDRHPDERPNGMELWRAMAEGIAAGTNNINKMDGKADYTATLMTFHSFESSSKWFHNDEWLAFHTWGSYHAEVNNTRSYLAAIADWNLPNPKPTINSEPC
;
A
#
# COMPACT_ATOMS: atom_id res chain seq x y z
N MET A 1 52.65 -53.12 8.60
CA MET A 1 52.71 -52.00 9.57
C MET A 1 52.01 -50.81 8.93
N ASN A 2 51.10 -50.19 9.66
CA ASN A 2 49.91 -49.46 9.18
C ASN A 2 50.16 -48.27 8.23
N LEU A 3 49.42 -48.24 7.11
CA LEU A 3 49.21 -47.05 6.27
C LEU A 3 47.96 -46.33 6.78
N PHE A 4 48.12 -45.31 7.60
CA PHE A 4 47.05 -44.39 7.96
C PHE A 4 46.78 -43.44 6.79
N LYS A 5 45.63 -43.60 6.13
CA LYS A 5 45.05 -42.59 5.25
C LYS A 5 44.28 -41.59 6.12
N THR A 6 44.87 -40.42 6.35
CA THR A 6 44.16 -39.28 6.94
C THR A 6 43.32 -38.62 5.85
N SER A 7 42.01 -38.86 5.89
CA SER A 7 41.04 -38.14 5.06
C SER A 7 40.66 -36.84 5.78
N LEU A 8 41.09 -35.71 5.23
CA LEU A 8 40.73 -34.38 5.75
C LEU A 8 39.37 -33.99 5.18
N SER A 9 38.30 -34.19 5.96
CA SER A 9 36.97 -33.69 5.60
C SER A 9 36.90 -32.18 5.87
N ILE A 10 36.92 -31.37 4.80
CA ILE A 10 36.62 -29.94 4.89
C ILE A 10 35.11 -29.79 4.90
N THR A 11 34.54 -29.61 6.09
CA THR A 11 33.13 -29.22 6.25
C THR A 11 33.02 -27.74 5.92
N LEU A 12 32.54 -27.41 4.72
CA LEU A 12 32.21 -26.05 4.33
C LEU A 12 30.94 -25.63 5.09
N ILE A 13 31.09 -24.96 6.22
CA ILE A 13 29.98 -24.30 6.90
C ILE A 13 29.67 -23.05 6.08
N VAL A 14 28.72 -23.16 5.15
CA VAL A 14 28.10 -21.99 4.53
C VAL A 14 27.19 -21.39 5.60
N LEU A 15 27.73 -20.48 6.39
CA LEU A 15 26.91 -19.57 7.18
C LEU A 15 26.23 -18.63 6.17
N SER A 16 25.09 -19.06 5.63
CA SER A 16 24.17 -18.15 4.96
C SER A 16 23.62 -17.22 6.04
N LEU A 17 24.36 -16.16 6.33
CA LEU A 17 23.79 -14.95 6.89
C LEU A 17 22.74 -14.53 5.87
N VAL A 18 21.48 -14.91 6.12
CA VAL A 18 20.35 -14.27 5.47
C VAL A 18 20.35 -12.86 6.03
N VAL A 19 21.18 -11.99 5.43
CA VAL A 19 20.99 -10.56 5.56
C VAL A 19 19.55 -10.36 5.12
N GLN A 20 18.69 -9.92 6.04
CA GLN A 20 17.36 -9.45 5.70
C GLN A 20 17.57 -8.22 4.79
N ALA A 21 17.67 -8.49 3.49
CA ALA A 21 17.95 -7.47 2.50
C ALA A 21 16.70 -6.60 2.39
N GLN A 22 16.80 -5.41 2.97
CA GLN A 22 15.85 -4.34 2.76
C GLN A 22 16.24 -3.65 1.46
N PRO A 23 15.58 -3.94 0.33
CA PRO A 23 16.10 -3.61 -0.99
C PRO A 23 16.30 -2.10 -1.20
N TRP A 24 15.50 -1.28 -0.53
CA TRP A 24 15.62 0.18 -0.56
C TRP A 24 16.91 0.73 0.07
N LYS A 25 17.56 0.00 0.98
CA LYS A 25 18.86 0.41 1.54
C LYS A 25 19.98 0.29 0.52
N ASP A 26 19.89 -0.69 -0.37
CA ASP A 26 20.92 -0.97 -1.37
C ASP A 26 20.66 -0.25 -2.69
N HIS A 27 19.39 -0.10 -3.07
CA HIS A 27 18.98 0.33 -4.41
C HIS A 27 18.23 1.67 -4.43
N GLY A 28 17.89 2.22 -3.26
CA GLY A 28 17.05 3.41 -3.13
C GLY A 28 15.55 3.11 -3.29
N ARG A 29 14.73 4.14 -3.44
CA ARG A 29 13.26 3.98 -3.54
C ARG A 29 12.82 3.37 -4.86
N VAL A 30 11.61 2.80 -4.89
CA VAL A 30 10.95 2.38 -6.14
C VAL A 30 10.30 3.59 -6.80
N GLN A 31 10.49 3.71 -8.11
CA GLN A 31 9.95 4.76 -8.96
C GLN A 31 9.59 4.22 -10.35
N VAL A 32 8.94 5.05 -11.16
CA VAL A 32 8.86 4.79 -12.61
C VAL A 32 10.27 4.85 -13.19
N SER A 33 10.64 3.87 -14.00
CA SER A 33 11.99 3.80 -14.56
C SER A 33 12.26 5.00 -15.47
N PRO A 34 13.34 5.78 -15.22
CA PRO A 34 13.69 6.91 -16.07
C PRO A 34 14.19 6.47 -17.46
N SER A 35 14.57 5.19 -17.62
CA SER A 35 15.04 4.62 -18.89
C SER A 35 13.93 3.92 -19.68
N ASN A 36 12.84 3.52 -19.03
CA ASN A 36 11.69 2.91 -19.68
C ASN A 36 10.40 3.19 -18.90
N PRO A 37 9.53 4.10 -19.39
CA PRO A 37 8.35 4.56 -18.67
C PRO A 37 7.25 3.48 -18.51
N HIS A 38 7.41 2.30 -19.09
CA HIS A 38 6.49 1.17 -18.88
C HIS A 38 6.80 0.32 -17.66
N TYR A 39 7.93 0.54 -16.99
CA TYR A 39 8.40 -0.32 -15.90
C TYR A 39 8.66 0.46 -14.61
N LEU A 40 8.62 -0.27 -13.49
CA LEU A 40 9.12 0.20 -12.20
C LEU A 40 10.58 -0.22 -12.03
N ALA A 41 11.35 0.63 -11.38
CA ALA A 41 12.75 0.38 -11.04
C ALA A 41 13.08 1.04 -9.71
N TYR A 42 14.17 0.59 -9.10
CA TYR A 42 14.81 1.30 -8.02
C TYR A 42 15.57 2.55 -8.54
N GLU A 43 15.96 3.46 -7.64
CA GLU A 43 16.69 4.70 -7.99
C GLU A 43 18.02 4.44 -8.69
N ASP A 44 18.70 3.33 -8.38
CA ASP A 44 19.93 2.90 -9.06
C ASP A 44 19.70 2.26 -10.45
N GLY A 45 18.45 2.15 -10.89
CA GLY A 45 18.05 1.56 -12.16
C GLY A 45 17.82 0.05 -12.13
N LYS A 46 18.01 -0.63 -10.98
CA LYS A 46 17.69 -2.05 -10.85
C LYS A 46 16.18 -2.27 -11.07
N PRO A 47 15.76 -3.25 -11.90
CA PRO A 47 14.34 -3.51 -12.13
C PRO A 47 13.59 -3.88 -10.85
N PHE A 48 12.38 -3.35 -10.68
CA PHE A 48 11.44 -3.74 -9.64
C PHE A 48 10.27 -4.50 -10.26
N PHE A 49 10.26 -5.81 -10.12
CA PHE A 49 9.14 -6.64 -10.56
C PHE A 49 8.10 -6.73 -9.44
N TRP A 50 6.93 -6.12 -9.64
CA TRP A 50 5.83 -6.17 -8.67
C TRP A 50 5.23 -7.58 -8.59
N LEU A 51 5.47 -8.28 -7.49
CA LEU A 51 4.86 -9.57 -7.18
C LEU A 51 4.12 -9.46 -5.85
N ALA A 52 2.81 -9.21 -5.94
CA ALA A 52 1.97 -8.94 -4.78
C ALA A 52 1.11 -10.12 -4.33
N ASP A 53 0.91 -10.21 -3.01
CA ASP A 53 -0.21 -10.93 -2.39
C ASP A 53 -1.28 -9.94 -1.92
N THR A 54 -2.53 -10.39 -1.84
CA THR A 54 -3.67 -9.56 -1.44
C THR A 54 -4.16 -9.94 -0.05
N GLY A 55 -3.85 -9.09 0.94
CA GLY A 55 -4.26 -9.22 2.33
C GLY A 55 -5.14 -8.06 2.76
N TRP A 56 -6.27 -7.83 2.07
CA TRP A 56 -7.16 -6.67 2.31
C TRP A 56 -7.45 -6.46 3.81
N GLU A 57 -7.95 -7.49 4.46
CA GLU A 57 -8.36 -7.44 5.86
C GLU A 57 -7.22 -7.62 6.88
N MET A 58 -5.95 -7.70 6.45
CA MET A 58 -4.81 -8.03 7.33
C MET A 58 -4.76 -7.15 8.58
N LEU A 59 -4.89 -5.83 8.43
CA LEU A 59 -4.82 -4.85 9.52
C LEU A 59 -6.04 -4.86 10.45
N HIS A 60 -7.13 -5.51 10.04
CA HIS A 60 -8.40 -5.54 10.75
C HIS A 60 -8.64 -6.88 11.45
N ARG A 61 -8.11 -7.98 10.90
CA ARG A 61 -8.45 -9.34 11.37
C ARG A 61 -7.33 -10.04 12.09
N LEU A 62 -6.08 -9.71 11.77
CA LEU A 62 -4.94 -10.40 12.35
C LEU A 62 -4.46 -9.70 13.61
N ASN A 63 -4.01 -10.46 14.59
CA ASN A 63 -3.19 -9.94 15.67
C ASN A 63 -1.72 -9.82 15.25
N ARG A 64 -0.82 -9.46 16.18
CA ARG A 64 0.61 -9.28 15.90
C ARG A 64 1.29 -10.58 15.45
N ALA A 65 1.03 -11.69 16.14
CA ALA A 65 1.64 -12.98 15.84
C ALA A 65 1.16 -13.55 14.50
N GLU A 66 -0.13 -13.38 14.20
CA GLU A 66 -0.73 -13.78 12.93
C GLU A 66 -0.22 -12.93 11.76
N THR A 67 -0.07 -11.61 11.97
CA THR A 67 0.54 -10.69 10.99
C THR A 67 1.96 -11.12 10.65
N GLU A 68 2.79 -11.42 11.66
CA GLU A 68 4.14 -11.92 11.43
C GLU A 68 4.15 -13.25 10.67
N THR A 69 3.28 -14.18 11.07
CA THR A 69 3.15 -15.50 10.43
C THR A 69 2.74 -15.36 8.95
N TYR A 70 1.78 -14.50 8.65
CA TYR A 70 1.35 -14.20 7.28
C TYR A 70 2.50 -13.61 6.47
N LEU A 71 3.13 -12.54 6.95
CA LEU A 71 4.21 -11.85 6.22
C LEU A 71 5.44 -12.74 5.99
N GLU A 72 5.81 -13.58 6.97
CA GLU A 72 6.89 -14.56 6.79
C GLU A 72 6.53 -15.58 5.71
N ASN A 73 5.28 -16.06 5.70
CA ASN A 73 4.80 -16.96 4.66
C ASN A 73 4.89 -16.30 3.27
N ARG A 74 4.47 -15.04 3.13
CA ARG A 74 4.53 -14.31 1.85
C ARG A 74 5.96 -14.14 1.36
N LYS A 75 6.85 -13.70 2.24
CA LYS A 75 8.28 -13.60 1.96
C LYS A 75 8.86 -14.94 1.48
N SER A 76 8.54 -16.04 2.17
CA SER A 76 9.04 -17.38 1.80
C SER A 76 8.60 -17.86 0.41
N LYS A 77 7.51 -17.29 -0.12
CA LYS A 77 6.98 -17.56 -1.46
C LYS A 77 7.47 -16.58 -2.53
N GLY A 78 8.32 -15.62 -2.15
CA GLY A 78 8.93 -14.66 -3.06
C GLY A 78 8.08 -13.42 -3.36
N PHE A 79 6.93 -13.24 -2.70
CA PHE A 79 6.20 -11.98 -2.78
C PHE A 79 7.06 -10.84 -2.24
N ASN A 80 6.96 -9.66 -2.87
CA ASN A 80 7.68 -8.46 -2.44
C ASN A 80 6.77 -7.28 -2.13
N VAL A 81 5.47 -7.38 -2.45
CA VAL A 81 4.45 -6.40 -2.13
C VAL A 81 3.27 -7.09 -1.46
N ILE A 82 2.66 -6.44 -0.47
CA ILE A 82 1.41 -6.87 0.17
C ILE A 82 0.39 -5.76 0.02
N GLN A 83 -0.72 -6.04 -0.67
CA GLN A 83 -1.83 -5.09 -0.77
C GLN A 83 -2.72 -5.24 0.45
N THR A 84 -2.97 -4.16 1.19
CA THR A 84 -3.85 -4.16 2.37
C THR A 84 -4.53 -2.80 2.52
N VAL A 85 -5.57 -2.71 3.34
CA VAL A 85 -6.37 -1.48 3.47
C VAL A 85 -6.32 -0.94 4.90
N LEU A 86 -6.20 0.38 5.03
CA LEU A 86 -6.27 1.09 6.32
C LEU A 86 -7.71 1.22 6.80
N ILE A 87 -8.65 1.63 5.94
CA ILE A 87 -10.09 1.73 6.25
C ILE A 87 -10.86 0.76 5.35
N SER A 88 -11.13 -0.46 5.85
CA SER A 88 -11.78 -1.51 5.05
C SER A 88 -13.24 -1.20 4.72
N GLU A 89 -13.78 -1.80 3.65
CA GLU A 89 -15.21 -1.75 3.29
C GLU A 89 -16.13 -2.20 4.43
N PHE A 90 -15.71 -3.21 5.20
CA PHE A 90 -16.59 -3.92 6.13
C PHE A 90 -16.47 -3.45 7.58
N ILE A 91 -15.91 -2.26 7.81
CA ILE A 91 -15.85 -1.68 9.15
C ILE A 91 -17.11 -0.86 9.43
N HIS A 92 -17.53 -0.85 10.68
CA HIS A 92 -18.54 0.09 11.15
C HIS A 92 -17.84 1.04 12.12
N MET A 93 -17.84 2.33 11.80
CA MET A 93 -17.02 3.33 12.50
C MET A 93 -17.46 3.58 13.94
N ASP A 94 -18.68 3.17 14.32
CA ASP A 94 -19.23 3.18 15.68
C ASP A 94 -18.79 1.98 16.53
N LYS A 95 -18.03 1.03 15.97
CA LYS A 95 -17.60 -0.20 16.63
C LYS A 95 -16.11 -0.45 16.44
N ALA A 96 -15.59 -1.23 17.36
CA ALA A 96 -14.32 -1.92 17.25
C ALA A 96 -14.03 -2.47 15.85
N THR A 97 -12.92 -2.04 15.27
CA THR A 97 -12.61 -2.23 13.84
C THR A 97 -11.49 -3.23 13.56
N ASN A 98 -10.61 -3.49 14.54
CA ASN A 98 -9.51 -4.46 14.40
C ASN A 98 -9.60 -5.61 15.43
N TYR A 99 -8.65 -6.54 15.37
CA TYR A 99 -8.52 -7.66 16.31
C TYR A 99 -8.52 -7.23 17.79
N TYR A 100 -7.94 -6.06 18.09
CA TYR A 100 -7.79 -5.51 19.45
C TYR A 100 -8.99 -4.68 19.90
N ASN A 101 -10.03 -4.60 19.07
CA ASN A 101 -11.26 -3.88 19.35
C ASN A 101 -11.08 -2.34 19.35
N ASP A 102 -10.11 -1.83 18.58
CA ASP A 102 -9.81 -0.40 18.46
C ASP A 102 -10.60 0.26 17.34
N SER A 103 -10.88 1.55 17.47
CA SER A 103 -11.45 2.38 16.40
C SER A 103 -10.35 3.09 15.62
N ILE A 104 -10.56 3.33 14.33
CA ILE A 104 -9.63 4.10 13.48
C ILE A 104 -9.70 5.60 13.81
N PHE A 105 -10.91 6.10 14.07
CA PHE A 105 -11.22 7.51 14.31
C PHE A 105 -12.03 7.71 15.58
N SER A 106 -11.89 8.90 16.18
CA SER A 106 -12.78 9.36 17.24
C SER A 106 -14.00 10.07 16.65
N ASP A 107 -15.19 9.84 17.22
CA ASP A 107 -16.46 10.45 16.80
C ASP A 107 -16.82 10.24 15.32
N GLU A 108 -16.36 9.14 14.70
CA GLU A 108 -16.52 8.88 13.25
C GLU A 108 -16.01 10.03 12.36
N ASN A 109 -15.06 10.83 12.85
CA ASN A 109 -14.54 11.97 12.13
C ASN A 109 -13.17 11.64 11.51
N PRO A 110 -13.03 11.65 10.17
CA PRO A 110 -11.78 11.31 9.50
C PRO A 110 -10.65 12.32 9.77
N GLU A 111 -10.98 13.49 10.31
CA GLU A 111 -10.02 14.51 10.75
C GLU A 111 -9.50 14.25 12.19
N LYS A 112 -10.03 13.23 12.87
CA LYS A 112 -9.67 12.86 14.24
C LYS A 112 -9.24 11.39 14.34
N PRO A 113 -8.03 11.02 13.88
CA PRO A 113 -7.47 9.70 14.15
C PRO A 113 -7.51 9.37 15.65
N ALA A 114 -8.00 8.19 16.01
CA ALA A 114 -8.06 7.74 17.40
C ALA A 114 -6.67 7.26 17.82
N ILE A 115 -5.95 8.06 18.59
CA ILE A 115 -4.57 7.77 19.04
C ILE A 115 -4.51 7.76 20.56
N THR A 116 -3.85 6.76 21.11
CA THR A 116 -3.57 6.59 22.53
C THR A 116 -2.09 6.87 22.84
N PRO A 117 -1.75 7.23 24.09
CA PRO A 117 -0.35 7.35 24.49
C PRO A 117 0.23 5.97 24.82
N GLY A 118 1.12 5.45 23.99
CA GLY A 118 1.82 4.19 24.24
C GLY A 118 1.98 3.37 22.97
N ASN A 119 2.30 2.08 23.12
CA ASN A 119 2.21 1.07 22.06
C ASN A 119 2.21 -0.38 22.59
N ASN A 120 1.71 -0.60 23.82
CA ASN A 120 1.73 -1.92 24.46
C ASN A 120 0.47 -2.73 24.14
N PRO A 121 0.52 -3.78 23.30
CA PRO A 121 -0.68 -4.52 22.86
C PRO A 121 -1.44 -5.21 23.99
N GLU A 122 -0.82 -5.40 25.16
CA GLU A 122 -1.47 -5.99 26.34
C GLU A 122 -2.20 -4.93 27.20
N ASN A 123 -2.15 -3.65 26.83
CA ASN A 123 -2.81 -2.56 27.52
C ASN A 123 -3.68 -1.74 26.58
N THR A 124 -5.00 -1.94 26.66
CA THR A 124 -6.01 -1.29 25.80
C THR A 124 -6.10 0.24 25.96
N LYS A 125 -5.39 0.84 26.92
CA LYS A 125 -5.29 2.31 27.07
C LYS A 125 -4.05 2.90 26.39
N GLU A 126 -3.12 2.04 25.97
CA GLU A 126 -1.82 2.40 25.41
C GLU A 126 -1.62 1.88 24.00
N TYR A 127 -2.54 1.08 23.46
CA TYR A 127 -2.43 0.50 22.12
C TYR A 127 -3.69 0.78 21.34
N ASP A 128 -3.52 1.39 20.17
CA ASP A 128 -4.60 1.71 19.27
C ASP A 128 -4.43 1.05 17.89
N PHE A 129 -5.41 1.31 17.02
CA PHE A 129 -5.40 0.84 15.64
C PHE A 129 -4.10 1.21 14.92
N TRP A 130 -3.63 2.45 15.07
CA TRP A 130 -2.46 2.97 14.37
C TRP A 130 -1.15 2.38 14.89
N ASP A 131 -1.06 2.02 16.17
CA ASP A 131 0.07 1.24 16.70
C ASP A 131 0.13 -0.17 16.10
N HIS A 132 -1.03 -0.77 15.81
CA HIS A 132 -1.08 -2.04 15.11
C HIS A 132 -0.64 -1.92 13.65
N VAL A 133 -1.03 -0.84 12.96
CA VAL A 133 -0.55 -0.56 11.61
C VAL A 133 0.97 -0.31 11.62
N ASP A 134 1.49 0.47 12.57
CA ASP A 134 2.93 0.69 12.73
C ASP A 134 3.69 -0.64 12.90
N PHE A 135 3.14 -1.54 13.72
CA PHE A 135 3.71 -2.88 13.89
C PHE A 135 3.76 -3.64 12.55
N ALA A 136 2.67 -3.64 11.78
CA ALA A 136 2.61 -4.33 10.50
C ALA A 136 3.59 -3.73 9.48
N VAL A 137 3.67 -2.39 9.39
CA VAL A 137 4.62 -1.65 8.54
C VAL A 137 6.06 -2.03 8.87
N ASN A 138 6.44 -1.93 10.14
CA ASN A 138 7.80 -2.25 10.60
C ASN A 138 8.13 -3.75 10.42
N THR A 139 7.16 -4.63 10.63
CA THR A 139 7.33 -6.07 10.43
C THR A 139 7.56 -6.40 8.95
N ALA A 140 6.76 -5.84 8.05
CA ALA A 140 6.97 -5.97 6.61
C ALA A 140 8.33 -5.39 6.18
N GLU A 141 8.70 -4.23 6.74
CA GLU A 141 9.98 -3.57 6.48
C GLU A 141 11.15 -4.50 6.85
N SER A 142 11.14 -5.11 8.04
CA SER A 142 12.18 -6.06 8.48
C SER A 142 12.29 -7.28 7.57
N LYS A 143 11.20 -7.63 6.86
CA LYS A 143 11.11 -8.79 5.98
C LYS A 143 11.46 -8.46 4.52
N GLY A 144 11.76 -7.20 4.20
CA GLY A 144 12.04 -6.75 2.84
C GLY A 144 10.78 -6.66 1.96
N LEU A 145 9.60 -6.54 2.59
CA LEU A 145 8.30 -6.45 1.92
C LEU A 145 7.80 -5.00 1.91
N TYR A 146 7.24 -4.60 0.77
CA TYR A 146 6.44 -3.38 0.67
C TYR A 146 5.02 -3.64 1.15
N LEU A 147 4.44 -2.69 1.89
CA LEU A 147 3.00 -2.59 2.06
C LEU A 147 2.45 -1.59 1.05
N ALA A 148 1.62 -2.08 0.13
CA ALA A 148 0.81 -1.25 -0.74
C ALA A 148 -0.51 -0.94 -0.03
N LEU A 149 -0.53 0.22 0.63
CA LEU A 149 -1.60 0.65 1.52
C LEU A 149 -2.69 1.34 0.72
N VAL A 150 -3.91 0.81 0.83
CA VAL A 150 -5.14 1.49 0.43
C VAL A 150 -5.55 2.44 1.56
N PRO A 151 -5.48 3.78 1.39
CA PRO A 151 -5.79 4.72 2.46
C PRO A 151 -7.20 4.56 3.00
N SER A 152 -8.14 4.26 2.11
CA SER A 152 -9.52 4.00 2.42
C SER A 152 -10.14 3.20 1.31
N TRP A 153 -10.97 2.21 1.62
CA TRP A 153 -11.78 1.58 0.59
C TRP A 153 -12.72 2.59 -0.05
N GLY A 154 -13.10 2.32 -1.31
CA GLY A 154 -13.85 3.27 -2.11
C GLY A 154 -15.23 3.59 -1.54
N GLU A 155 -15.86 2.67 -0.79
CA GLU A 155 -17.18 2.87 -0.17
C GLU A 155 -17.24 4.13 0.72
N TRP A 156 -16.13 4.49 1.37
CA TRP A 156 -16.07 5.63 2.27
C TRP A 156 -15.92 6.98 1.55
N ILE A 157 -15.63 6.98 0.25
CA ILE A 157 -15.47 8.18 -0.60
C ILE A 157 -16.56 8.21 -1.68
N THR A 158 -16.84 7.09 -2.32
CA THR A 158 -17.83 6.88 -3.37
C THR A 158 -18.77 5.74 -2.93
N PRO A 159 -19.71 6.02 -2.01
CA PRO A 159 -20.55 4.97 -1.45
C PRO A 159 -21.59 4.47 -2.46
N ARG A 160 -21.89 3.17 -2.39
CA ARG A 160 -23.03 2.55 -3.09
C ARG A 160 -24.11 2.08 -2.13
N THR A 161 -23.77 1.76 -0.88
CA THR A 161 -24.69 1.21 0.13
C THR A 161 -24.77 2.09 1.37
N ASP A 162 -23.66 2.72 1.76
CA ASP A 162 -23.55 3.44 3.03
C ASP A 162 -23.38 4.95 2.86
N LYS A 163 -23.20 5.66 3.97
CA LYS A 163 -22.91 7.10 3.92
C LYS A 163 -21.40 7.29 3.77
N ALA A 164 -20.98 8.13 2.83
CA ALA A 164 -19.58 8.52 2.70
C ALA A 164 -19.04 9.09 4.02
N LEU A 165 -17.85 8.64 4.40
CA LEU A 165 -17.07 9.22 5.49
C LEU A 165 -16.46 10.57 5.08
N PHE A 166 -15.85 10.59 3.90
CA PHE A 166 -15.20 11.78 3.36
C PHE A 166 -16.20 12.58 2.54
N ASN A 167 -16.54 13.78 3.02
CA ASN A 167 -17.56 14.63 2.40
C ASN A 167 -17.02 15.97 1.91
N SER A 168 -15.78 16.31 2.26
CA SER A 168 -15.10 17.50 1.75
C SER A 168 -13.64 17.20 1.42
N LYS A 169 -13.03 18.07 0.62
CA LYS A 169 -11.62 17.95 0.25
C LYS A 169 -10.73 18.14 1.47
N GLU A 170 -11.12 18.99 2.42
CA GLU A 170 -10.39 19.26 3.66
C GLU A 170 -10.32 17.99 4.53
N GLN A 171 -11.40 17.22 4.62
CA GLN A 171 -11.41 15.94 5.32
C GLN A 171 -10.47 14.93 4.64
N ALA A 172 -10.56 14.80 3.31
CA ALA A 172 -9.71 13.89 2.54
C ALA A 172 -8.22 14.27 2.63
N TYR A 173 -7.93 15.57 2.53
CA TYR A 173 -6.59 16.12 2.68
C TYR A 173 -6.03 15.93 4.10
N SER A 174 -6.81 16.27 5.13
CA SER A 174 -6.40 16.16 6.55
C SER A 174 -6.04 14.73 6.91
N TYR A 175 -6.87 13.76 6.49
CA TYR A 175 -6.58 12.35 6.65
C TYR A 175 -5.34 11.91 5.86
N GLY A 176 -5.24 12.30 4.58
CA GLY A 176 -4.07 12.04 3.76
C GLY A 176 -2.79 12.58 4.39
N TRP A 177 -2.82 13.80 4.91
CA TRP A 177 -1.70 14.44 5.60
C TRP A 177 -1.30 13.68 6.84
N PHE A 178 -2.27 13.24 7.65
CA PHE A 178 -2.00 12.44 8.84
C PHE A 178 -1.25 11.15 8.51
N ILE A 179 -1.75 10.33 7.57
CA ILE A 179 -1.11 9.05 7.23
C ILE A 179 0.22 9.25 6.51
N GLY A 180 0.31 10.25 5.61
CA GLY A 180 1.55 10.62 4.94
C GLY A 180 2.63 11.04 5.93
N ASN A 181 2.28 11.87 6.91
CA ASN A 181 3.20 12.31 7.95
C ASN A 181 3.58 11.18 8.92
N ARG A 182 2.65 10.30 9.28
CA ARG A 182 2.92 9.16 10.18
C ARG A 182 3.94 8.20 9.58
N TYR A 183 3.80 7.88 8.29
CA TYR A 183 4.65 6.90 7.60
C TYR A 183 5.75 7.50 6.73
N ARG A 184 6.03 8.81 6.85
CA ARG A 184 7.04 9.51 6.02
C ARG A 184 8.45 8.90 6.06
N ASN A 185 8.77 8.19 7.16
CA ASN A 185 10.06 7.54 7.36
C ASN A 185 10.03 6.03 7.06
N SER A 186 8.90 5.50 6.58
CA SER A 186 8.73 4.08 6.24
C SER A 186 9.00 3.88 4.74
N PRO A 187 10.19 3.41 4.34
CA PRO A 187 10.60 3.33 2.94
C PRO A 187 9.87 2.24 2.14
N ASN A 188 9.14 1.36 2.85
CA ASN A 188 8.45 0.21 2.30
C ASN A 188 6.94 0.47 2.07
N ILE A 189 6.54 1.72 1.86
CA ILE A 189 5.14 2.10 1.62
C ILE A 189 4.92 2.47 0.16
N ILE A 190 3.85 1.92 -0.42
CA ILE A 190 3.29 2.31 -1.71
C ILE A 190 1.82 2.66 -1.48
N TRP A 191 1.31 3.73 -2.09
CA TRP A 191 -0.08 4.14 -1.90
C TRP A 191 -0.97 3.65 -3.04
N ILE A 192 -2.08 2.99 -2.71
CA ILE A 192 -3.10 2.58 -3.66
C ILE A 192 -4.39 3.33 -3.32
N LEU A 193 -4.63 4.49 -3.92
CA LEU A 193 -5.91 5.19 -3.75
C LEU A 193 -7.05 4.40 -4.41
N GLY A 194 -8.31 4.80 -4.20
CA GLY A 194 -9.46 4.08 -4.75
C GLY A 194 -9.92 2.94 -3.84
N GLY A 195 -10.25 1.79 -4.42
CA GLY A 195 -10.80 0.63 -3.72
C GLY A 195 -12.16 0.22 -4.27
N ASP A 196 -12.15 -0.52 -5.38
CA ASP A 196 -13.33 -1.11 -6.03
C ASP A 196 -14.54 -0.16 -6.28
N ARG A 197 -14.26 1.13 -6.45
CA ARG A 197 -15.25 2.14 -6.83
C ARG A 197 -14.67 3.05 -7.90
N HIS A 198 -15.46 3.37 -8.92
CA HIS A 198 -15.04 4.39 -9.87
C HIS A 198 -15.14 5.78 -9.22
N PRO A 199 -14.16 6.66 -9.42
CA PRO A 199 -14.14 7.97 -8.76
C PRO A 199 -15.23 8.92 -9.29
N ASP A 200 -15.78 8.67 -10.48
CA ASP A 200 -16.82 9.48 -11.14
C ASP A 200 -18.25 8.99 -10.86
N GLU A 201 -18.44 7.90 -10.11
CA GLU A 201 -19.77 7.46 -9.62
C GLU A 201 -20.37 8.44 -8.59
N ARG A 202 -19.54 9.29 -7.97
CA ARG A 202 -19.97 10.33 -7.05
C ARG A 202 -19.61 11.72 -7.61
N PRO A 203 -20.52 12.71 -7.55
CA PRO A 203 -20.16 14.09 -7.78
C PRO A 203 -19.00 14.53 -6.86
N ASN A 204 -17.94 15.05 -7.47
CA ASN A 204 -16.69 15.45 -6.83
C ASN A 204 -15.79 14.32 -6.32
N GLY A 205 -16.07 13.04 -6.64
CA GLY A 205 -15.27 11.93 -6.13
C GLY A 205 -13.80 11.98 -6.59
N MET A 206 -13.55 12.37 -7.84
CA MET A 206 -12.20 12.62 -8.36
C MET A 206 -11.45 13.68 -7.55
N GLU A 207 -12.11 14.78 -7.18
CA GLU A 207 -11.54 15.87 -6.39
C GLU A 207 -11.23 15.46 -4.95
N LEU A 208 -12.04 14.58 -4.35
CA LEU A 208 -11.78 14.02 -3.04
C LEU A 208 -10.53 13.13 -3.06
N TRP A 209 -10.38 12.27 -4.06
CA TRP A 209 -9.19 11.44 -4.22
C TRP A 209 -7.93 12.26 -4.48
N ARG A 210 -8.02 13.30 -5.30
CA ARG A 210 -6.92 14.26 -5.52
C ARG A 210 -6.51 14.97 -4.23
N ALA A 211 -7.47 15.41 -3.44
CA ALA A 211 -7.19 16.05 -2.15
C ALA A 211 -6.52 15.08 -1.17
N MET A 212 -6.93 13.81 -1.15
CA MET A 212 -6.27 12.77 -0.36
C MET A 212 -4.83 12.51 -0.83
N ALA A 213 -4.60 12.39 -2.14
CA ALA A 213 -3.26 12.22 -2.72
C ALA A 213 -2.34 13.40 -2.35
N GLU A 214 -2.86 14.62 -2.49
CA GLU A 214 -2.17 15.85 -2.10
C GLU A 214 -1.81 15.84 -0.60
N GLY A 215 -2.76 15.47 0.26
CA GLY A 215 -2.54 15.32 1.69
C GLY A 215 -1.41 14.33 1.99
N ILE A 216 -1.44 13.13 1.40
CA ILE A 216 -0.41 12.10 1.59
C ILE A 216 0.98 12.63 1.22
N ALA A 217 1.11 13.26 0.05
CA ALA A 217 2.37 13.84 -0.40
C ALA A 217 2.84 14.98 0.52
N ALA A 218 1.94 15.88 0.89
CA ALA A 218 2.23 17.00 1.78
C ALA A 218 2.68 16.51 3.17
N GLY A 219 1.98 15.53 3.74
CA GLY A 219 2.34 14.87 5.01
C GLY A 219 3.70 14.17 4.94
N THR A 220 3.96 13.43 3.86
CA THR A 220 5.26 12.76 3.63
C THR A 220 6.41 13.77 3.62
N ASN A 221 6.19 14.95 3.02
CA ASN A 221 7.16 16.04 2.98
C ASN A 221 7.15 16.94 4.24
N ASN A 222 6.31 16.63 5.24
CA ASN A 222 6.13 17.45 6.45
C ASN A 222 5.74 18.91 6.15
N ILE A 223 4.90 19.11 5.14
CA ILE A 223 4.32 20.40 4.74
C ILE A 223 2.82 20.28 4.92
N ASN A 224 2.19 21.15 5.72
CA ASN A 224 0.74 21.17 5.88
C ASN A 224 0.15 22.36 5.11
N LYS A 225 -0.06 22.15 3.81
CA LYS A 225 -0.60 23.14 2.88
C LYS A 225 -1.39 22.44 1.77
N MET A 226 -2.67 22.79 1.66
CA MET A 226 -3.56 22.32 0.60
C MET A 226 -3.71 23.42 -0.45
N ASP A 227 -2.94 23.35 -1.53
CA ASP A 227 -2.92 24.33 -2.63
C ASP A 227 -2.91 23.71 -4.04
N GLY A 228 -3.05 22.39 -4.13
CA GLY A 228 -3.03 21.60 -5.35
C GLY A 228 -1.64 21.38 -5.94
N LYS A 229 -0.56 21.68 -5.20
CA LYS A 229 0.83 21.68 -5.71
C LYS A 229 1.81 20.92 -4.81
N ALA A 230 1.36 19.85 -4.18
CA ALA A 230 2.23 19.00 -3.37
C ALA A 230 3.36 18.37 -4.20
N ASP A 231 4.51 18.12 -3.56
CA ASP A 231 5.62 17.38 -4.15
C ASP A 231 5.36 15.87 -4.05
N TYR A 232 5.01 15.24 -5.17
CA TYR A 232 4.73 13.80 -5.23
C TYR A 232 6.00 12.93 -5.37
N THR A 233 7.20 13.51 -5.49
CA THR A 233 8.43 12.72 -5.74
C THR A 233 8.85 11.84 -4.56
N ALA A 234 8.37 12.14 -3.35
CA ALA A 234 8.61 11.34 -2.16
C ALA A 234 7.65 10.14 -2.03
N THR A 235 6.69 9.99 -2.94
CA THR A 235 5.62 9.00 -2.86
C THR A 235 5.43 8.24 -4.16
N LEU A 236 5.16 6.94 -4.07
CA LEU A 236 4.71 6.14 -5.21
C LEU A 236 3.22 5.84 -5.03
N MET A 237 2.36 6.38 -5.91
CA MET A 237 0.92 6.21 -5.80
C MET A 237 0.29 5.64 -7.08
N THR A 238 -0.81 4.89 -6.90
CA THR A 238 -1.69 4.41 -7.97
C THR A 238 -3.16 4.49 -7.53
N PHE A 239 -4.08 3.99 -8.35
CA PHE A 239 -5.52 4.02 -8.08
C PHE A 239 -6.20 2.70 -8.47
N HIS A 240 -6.85 2.07 -7.51
CA HIS A 240 -7.50 0.78 -7.64
C HIS A 240 -8.99 0.90 -7.96
N SER A 241 -9.43 0.32 -9.08
CA SER A 241 -10.84 0.17 -9.42
C SER A 241 -11.08 -0.89 -10.51
N PHE A 242 -12.35 -1.11 -10.84
CA PHE A 242 -12.75 -2.01 -11.93
C PHE A 242 -12.22 -1.59 -13.30
N GLU A 243 -12.25 -0.30 -13.64
CA GLU A 243 -11.62 0.19 -14.87
C GLU A 243 -10.20 0.72 -14.58
N SER A 244 -9.37 0.81 -15.62
CA SER A 244 -8.04 1.38 -15.44
C SER A 244 -8.13 2.82 -14.95
N SER A 245 -7.34 3.11 -13.92
CA SER A 245 -7.08 4.45 -13.43
C SER A 245 -6.68 5.44 -14.54
N SER A 246 -6.17 4.96 -15.68
CA SER A 246 -5.83 5.79 -16.83
C SER A 246 -7.01 6.60 -17.37
N LYS A 247 -8.24 6.12 -17.20
CA LYS A 247 -9.46 6.83 -17.60
C LYS A 247 -9.62 8.19 -16.92
N TRP A 248 -9.17 8.32 -15.67
CA TRP A 248 -9.43 9.52 -14.85
C TRP A 248 -8.18 10.30 -14.47
N PHE A 249 -7.06 9.59 -14.24
CA PHE A 249 -5.90 10.15 -13.57
C PHE A 249 -4.60 10.04 -14.38
N HIS A 250 -4.68 9.70 -15.67
CA HIS A 250 -3.47 9.55 -16.50
C HIS A 250 -2.59 10.80 -16.52
N ASN A 251 -3.20 11.98 -16.59
CA ASN A 251 -2.47 13.25 -16.60
C ASN A 251 -2.22 13.85 -15.20
N ASP A 252 -2.70 13.20 -14.14
CA ASP A 252 -2.47 13.68 -12.79
C ASP A 252 -1.03 13.34 -12.35
N GLU A 253 -0.34 14.32 -11.77
CA GLU A 253 1.07 14.19 -11.35
C GLU A 253 1.27 13.18 -10.22
N TRP A 254 0.25 13.01 -9.36
CA TRP A 254 0.32 12.09 -8.22
C TRP A 254 0.27 10.61 -8.64
N LEU A 255 -0.31 10.29 -9.79
CA LEU A 255 -0.47 8.91 -10.26
C LEU A 255 0.80 8.43 -10.96
N ALA A 256 1.59 7.56 -10.32
CA ALA A 256 2.84 7.07 -10.89
C ALA A 256 2.65 5.94 -11.90
N PHE A 257 1.70 5.04 -11.67
CA PHE A 257 1.40 3.91 -12.55
C PHE A 257 -0.09 3.56 -12.53
N HIS A 258 -0.55 2.83 -13.53
CA HIS A 258 -1.93 2.41 -13.68
C HIS A 258 -2.21 1.07 -13.04
N THR A 259 -3.35 0.98 -12.34
CA THR A 259 -3.96 -0.28 -11.94
C THR A 259 -5.41 -0.38 -12.38
N TRP A 260 -5.85 -1.63 -12.55
CA TRP A 260 -7.24 -2.09 -12.76
C TRP A 260 -7.35 -3.50 -12.19
N GLY A 261 -8.58 -3.99 -11.99
CA GLY A 261 -8.81 -5.41 -11.77
C GLY A 261 -9.48 -6.06 -12.98
N SER A 262 -9.17 -7.33 -13.23
CA SER A 262 -9.99 -8.18 -14.10
C SER A 262 -11.15 -8.86 -13.36
N TYR A 263 -11.09 -8.95 -12.02
CA TYR A 263 -12.16 -9.46 -11.15
C TYR A 263 -12.63 -10.88 -11.49
N HIS A 264 -13.63 -11.36 -10.75
CA HIS A 264 -13.92 -12.79 -10.59
C HIS A 264 -15.16 -13.28 -11.36
N ALA A 265 -15.87 -12.40 -12.07
CA ALA A 265 -17.19 -12.72 -12.61
C ALA A 265 -17.15 -13.53 -13.91
N GLU A 266 -16.11 -13.38 -14.73
CA GLU A 266 -16.07 -13.89 -16.09
C GLU A 266 -14.94 -14.92 -16.28
N VAL A 267 -15.28 -16.08 -16.86
CA VAL A 267 -14.30 -17.06 -17.35
C VAL A 267 -13.73 -16.55 -18.67
N ASN A 268 -12.41 -16.66 -18.86
CA ASN A 268 -11.70 -16.12 -20.05
C ASN A 268 -11.90 -14.61 -20.25
N ASN A 269 -11.91 -13.85 -19.15
CA ASN A 269 -12.08 -12.40 -19.20
C ASN A 269 -10.95 -11.74 -20.00
N THR A 270 -11.29 -11.19 -21.17
CA THR A 270 -10.33 -10.52 -22.05
C THR A 270 -9.74 -9.26 -21.45
N ARG A 271 -10.39 -8.66 -20.44
CA ARG A 271 -9.84 -7.53 -19.68
C ARG A 271 -8.50 -7.85 -19.05
N SER A 272 -8.24 -9.11 -18.69
CA SER A 272 -6.98 -9.56 -18.10
C SER A 272 -5.75 -9.12 -18.90
N TYR A 273 -5.88 -8.89 -20.21
CA TYR A 273 -4.81 -8.38 -21.06
C TYR A 273 -5.20 -7.14 -21.89
N LEU A 274 -6.47 -6.93 -22.26
CA LEU A 274 -6.87 -5.79 -23.10
C LEU A 274 -6.67 -4.44 -22.41
N ALA A 275 -6.91 -4.36 -21.09
CA ALA A 275 -6.67 -3.13 -20.33
C ALA A 275 -5.17 -2.77 -20.31
N ALA A 276 -4.28 -3.75 -20.14
CA ALA A 276 -2.83 -3.54 -20.25
C ALA A 276 -2.42 -3.03 -21.64
N ILE A 277 -3.00 -3.58 -22.71
CA ILE A 277 -2.72 -3.13 -24.09
C ILE A 277 -3.19 -1.69 -24.30
N ALA A 278 -4.37 -1.33 -23.77
CA ALA A 278 -4.89 0.02 -23.88
C ALA A 278 -3.96 1.02 -23.17
N ASP A 279 -3.60 0.75 -21.92
CA ASP A 279 -2.71 1.60 -21.12
C ASP A 279 -1.29 1.69 -21.72
N TRP A 280 -0.76 0.58 -22.22
CA TRP A 280 0.55 0.53 -22.86
C TRP A 280 0.65 1.47 -24.07
N ASN A 281 -0.44 1.69 -24.80
CA ASN A 281 -0.45 2.51 -26.01
C ASN A 281 -0.80 3.99 -25.74
N LEU A 282 -0.96 4.41 -24.49
CA LEU A 282 -1.21 5.80 -24.16
C LEU A 282 0.02 6.68 -24.45
N PRO A 283 -0.18 7.94 -24.89
CA PRO A 283 0.91 8.91 -24.97
C PRO A 283 1.47 9.18 -23.56
N ASN A 284 2.77 9.46 -23.44
CA ASN A 284 3.44 9.59 -22.13
C ASN A 284 3.13 8.39 -21.22
N PRO A 285 3.47 7.16 -21.66
CA PRO A 285 3.04 5.95 -21.00
C PRO A 285 3.50 5.91 -19.55
N LYS A 286 2.72 5.23 -18.71
CA LYS A 286 3.05 4.89 -17.33
C LYS A 286 3.04 3.36 -17.20
N PRO A 287 3.71 2.78 -16.18
CA PRO A 287 3.60 1.35 -15.92
C PRO A 287 2.13 0.96 -15.66
N THR A 288 1.79 -0.31 -15.88
CA THR A 288 0.40 -0.78 -15.91
C THR A 288 0.32 -2.19 -15.32
N ILE A 289 -0.51 -2.41 -14.30
CA ILE A 289 -0.61 -3.67 -13.53
C ILE A 289 -2.09 -4.05 -13.31
N ASN A 290 -2.44 -5.31 -13.60
CA ASN A 290 -3.70 -5.89 -13.13
C ASN A 290 -3.56 -6.23 -11.63
N SER A 291 -4.07 -5.37 -10.75
CA SER A 291 -3.88 -5.45 -9.30
C SER A 291 -4.91 -6.33 -8.58
N GLU A 292 -5.99 -6.72 -9.27
CA GLU A 292 -7.02 -7.63 -8.75
C GLU A 292 -7.50 -8.61 -9.85
N PRO A 293 -6.69 -9.63 -10.17
CA PRO A 293 -7.10 -10.74 -11.02
C PRO A 293 -8.02 -11.74 -10.27
N CYS A 294 -8.50 -12.77 -10.98
CA CYS A 294 -9.39 -13.80 -10.43
C CYS A 294 -8.83 -14.53 -9.21
#